data_AF-A0A8C6R5H9-F1
#
_entry.id   AF-A0A8C6R5H9-F1
#
_cell.length_a   1.000
_cell.length_b   1.000
_cell.length_c   1.000
_cell.angle_alpha   90.00
_cell.angle_beta   90.00
_cell.angle_gamma   90.00
#
_symmetry.space_group_name_H-M   'P 1'
#
loop_
_entity.id
_entity.type
_entity.pdbx_description
1 polymer ?
#
loop_
_entity_poly.entity_id
_entity_poly.type
_entity_poly.pdbx_seq_one_letter_code
_entity_poly.pdbx_strand_id
1 'polypeptide(L)'
;MSQTKTLKVRLTLFFILVGGMLAMVAVVTDHWAVLSPHLEQHNVTCEAAHFGLWRICTTRVAVQDRKDKSCEHITLSGEKNCSYFRHFNPGESSEIFEFTTQKEYSISAAAIAIFSLGFIIVGSICALLSFGNKRDYLLRPASMFYAFAGLCLVVSVEVMRQSVKRMIDSEDTVWIEHYYSWSFACACAAFILLFLGGLFLLLFSLPRMPQNPWESCMDAEPEH
;
A
#
# COMPACT_ATOMS: atom_id res chain seq x y z
N MET A 1 -32.86 -12.38 12.49
CA MET A 1 -32.51 -10.96 12.21
C MET A 1 -31.23 -10.97 11.38
N SER A 2 -31.32 -10.55 10.11
CA SER A 2 -30.22 -10.70 9.11
C SER A 2 -28.87 -10.17 9.62
N GLN A 3 -27.81 -10.95 9.38
CA GLN A 3 -26.45 -10.71 9.86
C GLN A 3 -25.94 -9.31 9.46
N THR A 4 -26.37 -8.81 8.28
CA THR A 4 -26.04 -7.49 7.72
C THR A 4 -26.58 -6.29 8.52
N LYS A 5 -27.59 -6.48 9.38
CA LYS A 5 -28.16 -5.40 10.21
C LYS A 5 -27.42 -5.20 11.52
N THR A 6 -26.47 -6.08 11.86
CA THR A 6 -25.71 -5.98 13.10
C THR A 6 -24.76 -4.78 13.05
N LEU A 7 -24.82 -3.92 14.07
CA LEU A 7 -23.94 -2.75 14.19
C LEU A 7 -22.45 -3.12 14.03
N LYS A 8 -22.06 -4.27 14.55
CA LYS A 8 -20.69 -4.82 14.46
C LYS A 8 -20.22 -5.01 13.01
N VAL A 9 -21.08 -5.54 12.14
CA VAL A 9 -20.77 -5.78 10.73
C VAL A 9 -20.62 -4.47 9.98
N ARG A 10 -21.52 -3.50 10.22
CA ARG A 10 -21.44 -2.16 9.61
C ARG A 10 -20.19 -1.40 10.03
N LEU A 11 -19.85 -1.46 11.32
CA LEU A 11 -18.63 -0.83 11.84
C LEU A 11 -17.38 -1.45 11.21
N THR A 12 -17.34 -2.78 11.09
CA THR A 12 -16.22 -3.49 10.45
C THR A 12 -16.08 -3.10 8.97
N LEU A 13 -17.19 -3.01 8.24
CA LEU A 13 -17.18 -2.56 6.85
C LEU A 13 -16.75 -1.10 6.68
N PHE A 14 -17.08 -0.23 7.63
CA PHE A 14 -16.57 1.14 7.65
C PHE A 14 -15.04 1.18 7.79
N PHE A 15 -14.48 0.39 8.71
CA PHE A 15 -13.02 0.27 8.83
C PHE A 15 -12.36 -0.30 7.58
N ILE A 16 -12.98 -1.28 6.93
CA ILE A 16 -12.50 -1.82 5.63
C ILE A 16 -12.54 -0.75 4.55
N LEU A 17 -13.58 0.09 4.50
CA LEU A 17 -13.67 1.21 3.56
C LEU A 17 -12.55 2.22 3.77
N VAL A 18 -12.28 2.60 5.03
CA VAL A 18 -11.14 3.47 5.37
C VAL A 18 -9.82 2.82 4.96
N GLY A 19 -9.63 1.53 5.25
CA GLY A 19 -8.45 0.77 4.83
C GLY A 19 -8.28 0.73 3.31
N GLY A 20 -9.36 0.58 2.54
CA GLY A 20 -9.34 0.60 1.08
C GLY A 20 -8.97 1.98 0.52
N MET A 21 -9.47 3.06 1.12
CA MET A 21 -9.08 4.42 0.73
C MET A 21 -7.60 4.70 1.02
N LEU A 22 -7.11 4.28 2.20
CA LEU A 22 -5.69 4.38 2.54
C LEU A 22 -4.82 3.57 1.59
N ALA A 23 -5.24 2.35 1.21
CA ALA A 23 -4.54 1.54 0.21
C ALA A 23 -4.46 2.26 -1.15
N MET A 24 -5.57 2.84 -1.62
CA MET A 24 -5.58 3.62 -2.86
C MET A 24 -4.65 4.82 -2.79
N VAL A 25 -4.68 5.57 -1.70
CA VAL A 25 -3.78 6.71 -1.47
C VAL A 25 -2.33 6.25 -1.49
N ALA A 26 -1.99 5.18 -0.77
CA ALA A 26 -0.62 4.65 -0.74
C ALA A 26 -0.12 4.23 -2.12
N VAL A 27 -0.95 3.56 -2.93
CA VAL A 27 -0.55 3.08 -4.27
C VAL A 27 -0.39 4.23 -5.27
N VAL A 28 -1.18 5.29 -5.16
CA VAL A 28 -1.14 6.43 -6.09
C VAL A 28 -0.04 7.43 -5.73
N THR A 29 0.39 7.47 -4.47
CA THR A 29 1.31 8.49 -3.97
C THR A 29 2.77 8.05 -4.07
N ASP A 30 3.63 9.00 -4.43
CA ASP A 30 5.04 8.73 -4.72
C ASP A 30 5.96 8.97 -3.49
N HIS A 31 5.41 8.90 -2.27
CA HIS A 31 6.11 9.21 -1.02
C HIS A 31 6.28 7.97 -0.13
N TRP A 32 6.89 6.91 -0.66
CA TRP A 32 7.18 5.69 0.10
C TRP A 32 8.49 5.79 0.88
N ALA A 33 9.55 6.21 0.18
CA ALA A 33 10.85 6.44 0.78
C ALA A 33 11.47 7.73 0.23
N VAL A 34 12.21 8.42 1.09
CA VAL A 34 13.04 9.57 0.74
C VAL A 34 14.50 9.14 0.91
N LEU A 35 15.29 9.26 -0.16
CA LEU A 35 16.74 9.11 -0.10
C LEU A 35 17.39 10.49 -0.16
N SER A 36 18.34 10.71 0.74
CA SER A 36 19.19 11.91 0.76
C SER A 36 20.68 11.50 0.67
N PRO A 37 21.46 12.09 -0.26
CA PRO A 37 22.87 11.77 -0.44
C PRO A 37 23.71 12.57 0.55
N HIS A 38 24.91 12.07 0.87
CA HIS A 38 25.86 12.84 1.67
C HIS A 38 26.38 14.03 0.84
N LEU A 39 26.24 15.25 1.37
CA LEU A 39 26.86 16.45 0.80
C LEU A 39 28.38 16.35 1.01
N GLU A 40 29.13 15.86 0.02
CA GLU A 40 30.56 16.16 -0.03
C GLU A 40 30.75 17.65 -0.32
N GLN A 41 31.71 18.24 0.39
CA GLN A 41 31.74 19.63 0.83
C GLN A 41 31.91 20.70 -0.26
N HIS A 42 31.64 20.44 -1.54
CA HIS A 42 32.02 21.32 -2.65
C HIS A 42 30.98 21.61 -3.75
N ASN A 43 29.72 21.15 -3.67
CA ASN A 43 28.69 21.62 -4.61
C ASN A 43 27.31 21.84 -3.96
N VAL A 44 26.69 22.97 -4.32
CA VAL A 44 25.71 23.73 -3.53
C VAL A 44 24.25 23.30 -3.76
N THR A 45 24.01 22.02 -4.05
CA THR A 45 22.68 21.50 -4.43
C THR A 45 22.33 20.23 -3.65
N CYS A 46 21.27 20.28 -2.85
CA CYS A 46 20.62 19.11 -2.26
C CYS A 46 19.77 18.42 -3.34
N GLU A 47 20.05 17.15 -3.63
CA GLU A 47 19.16 16.29 -4.41
C GLU A 47 18.42 15.35 -3.47
N ALA A 48 17.09 15.46 -3.36
CA ALA A 48 16.28 14.50 -2.62
C ALA A 48 15.45 13.68 -3.61
N ALA A 49 15.56 12.35 -3.53
CA ALA A 49 14.82 11.42 -4.37
C ALA A 49 13.65 10.82 -3.59
N HIS A 50 12.43 11.03 -4.10
CA HIS A 50 11.20 10.42 -3.60
C HIS A 50 10.87 9.20 -4.45
N PHE A 51 10.82 8.04 -3.80
CA PHE A 51 10.43 6.78 -4.41
C PHE A 51 8.93 6.55 -4.27
N GLY A 52 8.26 6.43 -5.40
CA GLY A 52 6.92 5.88 -5.52
C GLY A 52 6.92 4.46 -6.10
N LEU A 53 5.73 3.88 -6.20
CA LEU A 53 5.53 2.60 -6.86
C LEU A 53 5.66 2.71 -8.40
N TRP A 54 5.28 3.87 -8.96
CA TRP A 54 5.17 4.08 -10.40
C TRP A 54 6.18 5.10 -10.94
N ARG A 55 6.57 6.06 -10.09
CA ARG A 55 7.39 7.21 -10.45
C ARG A 55 8.51 7.38 -9.45
N ILE A 56 9.62 7.95 -9.92
CA ILE A 56 10.66 8.50 -9.06
C ILE A 56 10.65 10.00 -9.31
N CYS A 57 10.46 10.77 -8.24
CA CYS A 57 10.53 12.22 -8.31
C CYS A 57 11.80 12.69 -7.61
N THR A 58 12.69 13.29 -8.40
CA THR A 58 13.87 13.98 -7.88
C THR A 58 13.56 15.45 -7.70
N THR A 59 13.94 15.99 -6.56
CA THR A 59 13.81 17.41 -6.27
C THR A 59 15.19 17.97 -6.01
N ARG A 60 15.57 19.00 -6.79
CA ARG A 60 16.83 19.71 -6.63
C ARG A 60 16.56 21.02 -5.90
N VAL A 61 17.21 21.20 -4.75
CA VAL A 61 17.15 22.44 -3.97
C VAL A 61 18.55 23.03 -3.90
N ALA A 62 18.73 24.24 -4.43
CA ALA A 62 19.97 24.98 -4.24
C ALA A 62 20.05 25.45 -2.79
N VAL A 63 21.08 25.02 -2.06
CA VAL A 63 21.27 25.39 -0.65
C VAL A 63 21.92 26.76 -0.59
N GLN A 64 21.12 27.82 -0.46
CA GLN A 64 21.66 29.17 -0.50
C GLN A 64 22.33 29.61 0.82
N ASP A 65 22.23 28.84 1.92
CA ASP A 65 22.88 29.21 3.17
C ASP A 65 23.39 28.02 4.01
N ARG A 66 24.57 28.22 4.62
CA ARG A 66 25.55 27.20 5.04
C ARG A 66 25.24 26.51 6.38
N LYS A 67 24.04 26.71 6.95
CA LYS A 67 23.75 26.39 8.36
C LYS A 67 22.87 25.16 8.62
N ASP A 68 22.10 24.69 7.64
CA ASP A 68 21.26 23.51 7.81
C ASP A 68 21.93 22.29 7.19
N LYS A 69 22.39 21.38 8.07
CA LYS A 69 23.07 20.13 7.70
C LYS A 69 22.11 19.02 7.24
N SER A 70 20.80 19.23 7.32
CA SER A 70 19.80 18.30 6.80
C SER A 70 18.93 19.00 5.74
N CYS A 71 18.77 18.39 4.57
CA CYS A 71 17.90 18.88 3.49
C CYS A 71 16.40 18.63 3.80
N GLU A 72 16.02 18.59 5.08
CA GLU A 72 14.76 18.01 5.57
C GLU A 72 13.58 18.99 5.50
N HIS A 73 13.84 20.30 5.46
CA HIS A 73 12.79 21.33 5.55
C HIS A 73 13.06 22.55 4.65
N ILE A 74 13.00 22.38 3.33
CA ILE A 74 12.85 23.54 2.43
C ILE A 74 11.65 23.31 1.52
N THR A 75 10.54 23.93 1.91
CA THR A 75 9.28 23.98 1.17
C THR A 75 9.44 24.73 -0.16
N LEU A 76 9.11 24.04 -1.26
CA LEU A 76 8.39 24.59 -2.42
C LEU A 76 9.08 25.70 -3.26
N SER A 77 10.23 25.43 -3.87
CA SER A 77 10.63 26.05 -5.17
C SER A 77 11.87 25.40 -5.79
N GLY A 78 11.97 24.07 -5.73
CA GLY A 78 12.99 23.32 -6.47
C GLY A 78 12.44 22.82 -7.80
N GLU A 79 13.29 22.70 -8.83
CA GLU A 79 12.94 21.97 -10.05
C GLU A 79 12.56 20.53 -9.69
N LYS A 80 11.29 20.17 -9.95
CA LYS A 80 10.76 18.83 -9.73
C LYS A 80 10.85 18.05 -11.03
N ASN A 81 11.79 17.12 -11.11
CA ASN A 81 11.90 16.22 -12.26
C ASN A 81 11.38 14.84 -11.85
N CYS A 82 10.16 14.53 -12.30
CA CYS A 82 9.51 13.25 -12.08
C CYS A 82 9.62 12.39 -13.33
N SER A 83 10.31 11.26 -13.22
CA SER A 83 10.41 10.27 -14.28
C SER A 83 9.64 9.00 -13.89
N TYR A 84 8.92 8.43 -14.86
CA TYR A 84 8.30 7.12 -14.69
C TYR A 84 9.34 6.04 -14.94
N PHE A 85 9.22 4.89 -14.27
CA PHE A 85 9.99 3.71 -14.66
C PHE A 85 9.68 3.38 -16.13
N ARG A 86 10.63 3.63 -17.05
CA ARG A 86 10.42 3.42 -18.50
C ARG A 86 10.28 1.93 -18.81
N HIS A 87 9.03 1.49 -18.95
CA HIS A 87 8.66 0.24 -19.60
C HIS A 87 8.06 0.47 -21.00
N PHE A 88 7.60 1.69 -21.33
CA PHE A 88 6.77 1.96 -22.51
C PHE A 88 7.36 2.91 -23.57
N ASN A 89 8.60 3.42 -23.42
CA ASN A 89 9.23 4.26 -24.44
C ASN A 89 10.77 4.11 -24.42
N PRO A 90 11.37 3.25 -25.27
CA PRO A 90 12.78 2.88 -25.19
C PRO A 90 13.76 3.87 -25.88
N GLY A 91 13.44 5.17 -25.99
CA GLY A 91 14.11 6.08 -26.95
C GLY A 91 15.08 7.16 -26.43
N GLU A 92 15.32 7.34 -25.13
CA GLU A 92 16.14 8.46 -24.63
C GLU A 92 16.94 8.07 -23.38
N SER A 93 18.26 8.00 -23.52
CA SER A 93 19.18 7.65 -22.45
C SER A 93 19.28 8.77 -21.42
N SER A 94 18.86 8.50 -20.18
CA SER A 94 19.35 9.22 -19.01
C SER A 94 20.20 8.23 -18.20
N GLU A 95 21.49 8.51 -18.12
CA GLU A 95 22.58 7.64 -17.66
C GLU A 95 22.63 7.45 -16.13
N ILE A 96 21.50 7.55 -15.41
CA ILE A 96 21.52 7.58 -13.93
C ILE A 96 20.91 6.32 -13.29
N PHE A 97 20.54 5.29 -14.05
CA PHE A 97 19.99 4.06 -13.43
C PHE A 97 20.39 2.79 -14.20
N GLU A 98 21.69 2.51 -14.18
CA GLU A 98 22.30 1.32 -14.75
C GLU A 98 22.27 0.13 -13.76
N PHE A 99 21.09 -0.27 -13.29
CA PHE A 99 20.93 -1.59 -12.67
C PHE A 99 19.62 -2.25 -13.13
N THR A 100 19.76 -3.17 -14.07
CA THR A 100 18.69 -4.02 -14.62
C THR A 100 17.96 -4.84 -13.55
N THR A 101 18.60 -5.15 -12.42
CA THR A 101 18.04 -5.90 -11.28
C THR A 101 17.10 -5.09 -10.39
N GLN A 102 17.23 -3.76 -10.38
CA GLN A 102 16.46 -2.85 -9.53
C GLN A 102 15.04 -2.58 -10.06
N LYS A 103 14.91 -2.61 -11.39
CA LYS A 103 13.65 -2.44 -12.13
C LYS A 103 12.68 -3.60 -11.87
N GLU A 104 13.18 -4.82 -11.69
CA GLU A 104 12.34 -6.01 -11.56
C GLU A 104 11.61 -6.07 -10.22
N TYR A 105 12.24 -5.65 -9.12
CA TYR A 105 11.62 -5.63 -7.79
C TYR A 105 10.55 -4.54 -7.66
N SER A 106 10.79 -3.33 -8.17
CA SER A 106 9.77 -2.26 -8.15
C SER A 106 8.56 -2.62 -9.04
N ILE A 107 8.80 -3.23 -10.21
CA ILE A 107 7.74 -3.75 -11.08
C ILE A 107 6.93 -4.83 -10.36
N SER A 108 7.60 -5.75 -9.67
CA SER A 108 6.93 -6.81 -8.91
C SER A 108 6.05 -6.22 -7.80
N ALA A 109 6.56 -5.23 -7.05
CA ALA A 109 5.78 -4.54 -6.02
C ALA A 109 4.53 -3.86 -6.59
N ALA A 110 4.66 -3.18 -7.74
CA ALA A 110 3.54 -2.54 -8.42
C ALA A 110 2.50 -3.54 -8.92
N ALA A 111 2.93 -4.65 -9.54
CA ALA A 111 2.02 -5.71 -9.99
C ALA A 111 1.21 -6.32 -8.83
N ILE A 112 1.86 -6.59 -7.69
CA ILE A 112 1.20 -7.12 -6.49
C ILE A 112 0.21 -6.10 -5.90
N ALA A 113 0.56 -4.81 -5.92
CA ALA A 113 -0.36 -3.75 -5.51
C ALA A 113 -1.61 -3.65 -6.41
N ILE A 114 -1.48 -3.88 -7.72
CA ILE A 114 -2.64 -3.96 -8.63
C ILE A 114 -3.55 -5.13 -8.25
N PHE A 115 -2.98 -6.32 -7.98
CA PHE A 115 -3.77 -7.47 -7.53
C PHE A 115 -4.50 -7.18 -6.21
N SER A 116 -3.85 -6.51 -5.27
CA SER A 116 -4.49 -6.04 -4.03
C SER A 116 -5.71 -5.14 -4.33
N LEU A 117 -5.54 -4.11 -5.17
CA LEU A 117 -6.64 -3.22 -5.54
C LEU A 117 -7.78 -3.98 -6.24
N GLY A 118 -7.43 -4.94 -7.10
CA GLY A 118 -8.39 -5.85 -7.73
C GLY A 118 -9.22 -6.63 -6.70
N PHE A 119 -8.58 -7.20 -5.69
CA PHE A 119 -9.29 -7.90 -4.61
C PHE A 119 -10.17 -6.96 -3.76
N ILE A 120 -9.74 -5.73 -3.50
CA ILE A 120 -10.57 -4.72 -2.81
C ILE A 120 -11.83 -4.41 -3.65
N ILE A 121 -11.68 -4.25 -4.96
CA ILE A 121 -12.80 -3.98 -5.88
C ILE A 121 -13.77 -5.16 -5.90
N VAL A 122 -13.28 -6.39 -6.13
CA VAL A 122 -14.12 -7.59 -6.15
C VAL A 122 -14.80 -7.81 -4.79
N GLY A 123 -14.07 -7.66 -3.69
CA GLY A 123 -14.61 -7.73 -2.33
C GLY A 123 -15.71 -6.70 -2.07
N SER A 124 -15.53 -5.47 -2.55
CA SER A 124 -16.54 -4.40 -2.44
C SER A 124 -17.80 -4.68 -3.25
N ILE A 125 -17.68 -5.26 -4.45
CA ILE A 125 -18.83 -5.68 -5.26
C ILE A 125 -19.60 -6.78 -4.52
N CYS A 126 -18.91 -7.79 -3.97
CA CYS A 126 -19.54 -8.84 -3.16
C CYS A 126 -20.26 -8.28 -1.92
N ALA A 127 -19.63 -7.33 -1.22
CA ALA A 127 -20.23 -6.68 -0.06
C ALA A 127 -21.49 -5.87 -0.42
N LEU A 128 -21.45 -5.08 -1.51
CA LEU A 128 -22.59 -4.29 -1.98
C LEU A 128 -23.77 -5.17 -2.41
N LEU A 129 -23.51 -6.26 -3.15
CA LEU A 129 -24.54 -7.21 -3.57
C LEU A 129 -25.19 -7.93 -2.39
N SER A 130 -24.46 -8.13 -1.29
CA SER A 130 -25.01 -8.70 -0.06
C SER A 130 -26.11 -7.81 0.53
N PHE A 131 -25.89 -6.49 0.59
CA PHE A 131 -26.87 -5.53 1.11
C PHE A 131 -28.09 -5.37 0.19
N GLY A 132 -27.89 -5.39 -1.13
CA GLY A 132 -28.98 -5.17 -2.10
C GLY A 132 -30.00 -6.30 -2.13
N ASN A 133 -29.54 -7.56 -2.10
CA ASN A 133 -30.40 -8.73 -2.32
C ASN A 133 -30.68 -9.56 -1.05
N LYS A 134 -30.35 -9.05 0.16
CA LYS A 134 -30.42 -9.78 1.44
C LYS A 134 -29.64 -11.11 1.42
N ARG A 135 -28.56 -11.17 0.64
CA ARG A 135 -27.73 -12.37 0.45
C ARG A 135 -26.57 -12.32 1.43
N ASP A 136 -26.86 -12.63 2.70
CA ASP A 136 -25.86 -12.58 3.78
C ASP A 136 -24.68 -13.53 3.53
N TYR A 137 -24.88 -14.61 2.78
CA TYR A 137 -23.82 -15.56 2.41
C TYR A 137 -22.70 -14.96 1.54
N LEU A 138 -22.96 -13.86 0.81
CA LEU A 138 -21.95 -13.17 0.00
C LEU A 138 -20.91 -12.39 0.82
N LEU A 139 -21.17 -12.14 2.11
CA LEU A 139 -20.19 -11.51 3.01
C LEU A 139 -18.97 -12.40 3.28
N ARG A 140 -19.15 -13.73 3.25
CA ARG A 140 -18.05 -14.70 3.47
C ARG A 140 -16.97 -14.59 2.39
N PRO A 141 -17.25 -14.72 1.08
CA PRO A 141 -16.23 -14.52 0.06
C PRO A 141 -15.71 -13.07 0.03
N ALA A 142 -16.55 -12.06 0.30
CA ALA A 142 -16.09 -10.67 0.39
C ALA A 142 -14.99 -10.50 1.46
N SER A 143 -15.20 -11.08 2.65
CA SER A 143 -14.23 -11.03 3.75
C SER A 143 -12.90 -11.70 3.41
N MET A 144 -12.92 -12.81 2.65
CA MET A 144 -11.71 -13.48 2.17
C MET A 144 -10.93 -12.59 1.21
N PHE A 145 -11.60 -11.95 0.24
CA PHE A 145 -10.93 -11.03 -0.68
C PHE A 145 -10.27 -9.85 0.04
N TYR A 146 -10.90 -9.29 1.08
CA TYR A 146 -10.27 -8.24 1.87
C TYR A 146 -9.03 -8.71 2.64
N ALA A 147 -9.05 -9.92 3.20
CA ALA A 147 -7.89 -10.49 3.86
C ALA A 147 -6.74 -10.74 2.88
N PHE A 148 -7.03 -11.28 1.68
CA PHE A 148 -6.05 -11.46 0.61
C PHE A 148 -5.48 -10.13 0.11
N ALA A 149 -6.33 -9.10 -0.04
CA ALA A 149 -5.86 -7.75 -0.39
C ALA A 149 -4.85 -7.21 0.63
N GLY A 150 -5.14 -7.38 1.93
CA GLY A 150 -4.20 -7.04 2.99
C GLY A 150 -2.86 -7.78 2.85
N LEU A 151 -2.90 -9.11 2.65
CA LEU A 151 -1.69 -9.91 2.46
C LEU A 151 -0.89 -9.47 1.22
N CYS A 152 -1.56 -9.15 0.11
CA CYS A 152 -0.88 -8.61 -1.07
C CYS A 152 -0.22 -7.25 -0.78
N LEU A 153 -0.85 -6.37 0.00
CA LEU A 153 -0.24 -5.09 0.39
C LEU A 153 1.03 -5.29 1.21
N VAL A 154 1.04 -6.17 2.21
CA VAL A 154 2.25 -6.38 3.03
C VAL A 154 3.38 -6.99 2.20
N VAL A 155 3.07 -7.90 1.26
CA VAL A 155 4.07 -8.41 0.32
C VAL A 155 4.64 -7.29 -0.56
N SER A 156 3.78 -6.41 -1.10
CA SER A 156 4.23 -5.24 -1.87
C SER A 156 5.14 -4.32 -1.04
N VAL A 157 4.80 -4.09 0.23
CA VAL A 157 5.60 -3.30 1.19
C VAL A 157 6.96 -3.96 1.44
N GLU A 158 7.02 -5.27 1.66
CA GLU A 158 8.29 -5.98 1.89
C GLU A 158 9.17 -6.01 0.63
N VAL A 159 8.57 -6.19 -0.56
CA VAL A 159 9.32 -6.10 -1.83
C VAL A 159 9.90 -4.69 -2.01
N MET A 160 9.12 -3.65 -1.69
CA MET A 160 9.60 -2.26 -1.72
C MET A 160 10.69 -2.01 -0.67
N ARG A 161 10.58 -2.60 0.52
CA ARG A 161 11.62 -2.50 1.55
C ARG A 161 12.92 -3.17 1.10
N GLN A 162 12.83 -4.33 0.47
CA GLN A 162 13.99 -5.04 -0.06
C GLN A 162 14.62 -4.29 -1.24
N SER A 163 13.84 -3.66 -2.11
CA SER A 163 14.37 -2.87 -3.22
C SER A 163 15.16 -1.66 -2.72
N VAL A 164 14.66 -0.97 -1.68
CA VAL A 164 15.37 0.15 -1.04
C VAL A 164 16.62 -0.34 -0.30
N LYS A 165 16.52 -1.45 0.45
CA LYS A 165 17.67 -1.98 1.19
C LYS A 165 18.84 -2.38 0.27
N ARG A 166 18.55 -3.04 -0.87
CA ARG A 166 19.58 -3.38 -1.86
C ARG A 166 20.16 -2.15 -2.56
N MET A 167 19.38 -1.08 -2.68
CA MET A 167 19.87 0.18 -3.25
C MET A 167 20.96 0.81 -2.36
N ILE A 168 20.76 0.79 -1.04
CA ILE A 168 21.70 1.36 -0.06
C ILE A 168 22.98 0.51 0.06
N ASP A 169 22.86 -0.82 -0.10
CA ASP A 169 23.98 -1.77 0.04
C ASP A 169 24.91 -1.77 -1.19
N SER A 170 24.53 -1.12 -2.30
CA SER A 170 25.33 -1.05 -3.53
C SER A 170 26.45 -0.02 -3.38
N GLU A 171 27.71 -0.47 -3.47
CA GLU A 171 28.94 0.32 -3.27
C GLU A 171 29.07 1.57 -4.17
N ASP A 172 28.32 1.65 -5.27
CA ASP A 172 28.38 2.76 -6.24
C ASP A 172 27.49 3.97 -5.89
N THR A 173 26.79 3.96 -4.76
CA THR A 173 25.80 5.01 -4.46
C THR A 173 26.04 5.73 -3.13
N VAL A 174 26.15 7.07 -3.17
CA VAL A 174 26.48 7.97 -2.04
C VAL A 174 25.28 8.22 -1.09
N TRP A 175 24.27 7.35 -1.07
CA TRP A 175 23.04 7.55 -0.29
C TRP A 175 23.13 6.83 1.05
N ILE A 176 23.12 7.59 2.16
CA ILE A 176 23.35 7.04 3.51
C ILE A 176 22.11 7.16 4.40
N GLU A 177 21.24 8.15 4.19
CA GLU A 177 20.03 8.34 5.01
C GLU A 177 18.75 7.98 4.26
N HIS A 178 17.97 7.05 4.84
CA HIS A 178 16.68 6.63 4.35
C HIS A 178 15.59 7.01 5.35
N TYR A 179 14.59 7.76 4.88
CA TYR A 179 13.40 8.08 5.68
C TYR A 179 12.17 7.50 4.99
N TYR A 180 11.43 6.64 5.70
CA TYR A 180 10.11 6.21 5.25
C TYR A 180 9.15 7.39 5.35
N SER A 181 8.43 7.65 4.26
CA SER A 181 7.49 8.75 4.20
C SER A 181 6.05 8.25 4.44
N TRP A 182 5.09 9.15 4.40
CA TRP A 182 3.73 8.93 4.88
C TRP A 182 2.96 7.87 4.09
N SER A 183 3.30 7.63 2.81
CA SER A 183 2.66 6.58 2.01
C SER A 183 2.99 5.18 2.52
N PHE A 184 4.20 4.99 3.06
CA PHE A 184 4.59 3.72 3.68
C PHE A 184 3.76 3.43 4.94
N ALA A 185 3.63 4.43 5.83
CA ALA A 185 2.79 4.33 7.01
C ALA A 185 1.31 4.10 6.64
N CYS A 186 0.83 4.76 5.58
CA CYS A 186 -0.50 4.59 5.03
C CYS A 186 -0.74 3.15 4.53
N ALA A 187 0.24 2.56 3.81
CA ALA A 187 0.19 1.16 3.37
C ALA A 187 0.15 0.17 4.53
N CYS A 188 0.98 0.39 5.57
CA CYS A 188 0.97 -0.45 6.78
C CYS A 188 -0.35 -0.35 7.55
N ALA A 189 -0.91 0.86 7.68
CA ALA A 189 -2.21 1.07 8.31
C ALA A 189 -3.34 0.40 7.50
N ALA A 190 -3.30 0.53 6.17
CA ALA A 190 -4.25 -0.13 5.27
C ALA A 190 -4.17 -1.65 5.38
N PHE A 191 -2.96 -2.24 5.46
CA PHE A 191 -2.76 -3.66 5.71
C PHE A 191 -3.47 -4.11 6.99
N ILE A 192 -3.22 -3.45 8.12
CA ILE A 192 -3.82 -3.82 9.41
C ILE A 192 -5.35 -3.75 9.33
N LEU A 193 -5.89 -2.67 8.76
CA LEU A 193 -7.34 -2.46 8.64
C LEU A 193 -8.00 -3.49 7.72
N LEU A 194 -7.40 -3.81 6.57
CA LEU A 194 -7.96 -4.76 5.61
C LEU A 194 -7.81 -6.21 6.10
N PHE A 195 -6.67 -6.57 6.68
CA PHE A 195 -6.41 -7.92 7.18
C PHE A 195 -7.26 -8.24 8.42
N LEU A 196 -7.18 -7.40 9.46
CA LEU A 196 -7.99 -7.60 10.66
C LEU A 196 -9.47 -7.38 10.36
N GLY A 197 -9.82 -6.37 9.56
CA GLY A 197 -11.20 -6.13 9.13
C GLY A 197 -11.77 -7.33 8.37
N GLY A 198 -11.01 -7.91 7.44
CA GLY A 198 -11.38 -9.14 6.73
C GLY A 198 -11.60 -10.32 7.67
N LEU A 199 -10.68 -10.57 8.60
CA LEU A 199 -10.81 -11.65 9.59
C LEU A 199 -12.00 -11.45 10.53
N PHE A 200 -12.20 -10.24 11.07
CA PHE A 200 -13.34 -9.94 11.92
C PHE A 200 -14.66 -10.06 11.16
N LEU A 201 -14.70 -9.58 9.90
CA LEU A 201 -15.89 -9.73 9.05
C LEU A 201 -16.19 -11.21 8.75
N LEU A 202 -15.16 -12.03 8.56
CA LEU A 202 -15.31 -13.48 8.39
C LEU A 202 -15.90 -14.11 9.67
N LEU A 203 -15.32 -13.81 10.83
CA LEU A 203 -15.82 -14.33 12.12
C LEU A 203 -17.25 -13.87 12.42
N PHE A 204 -17.62 -12.65 12.03
CA PHE A 204 -18.98 -12.14 12.22
C PHE A 204 -19.98 -12.65 11.18
N SER A 205 -19.51 -13.07 10.00
CA SER A 205 -20.35 -13.66 8.94
C SER A 205 -20.46 -15.18 9.04
N LEU A 206 -19.58 -15.84 9.79
CA LEU A 206 -19.71 -17.24 10.14
C LEU A 206 -20.83 -17.42 11.18
N PRO A 207 -21.59 -18.53 11.10
CA PRO A 207 -22.50 -18.94 12.14
C PRO A 207 -21.73 -19.10 13.44
N ARG A 208 -22.36 -18.77 14.56
CA ARG A 208 -21.72 -18.92 15.88
C ARG A 208 -21.41 -20.39 16.10
N MET A 209 -20.24 -20.68 16.68
CA MET A 209 -19.89 -22.05 17.07
C MET A 209 -21.02 -22.64 17.92
N PRO A 210 -21.48 -23.87 17.61
CA PRO A 210 -22.55 -24.51 18.36
C PRO A 210 -22.09 -24.68 19.82
N GLN A 211 -22.89 -24.16 20.75
CA GLN A 211 -22.62 -24.28 22.19
C GLN A 211 -23.32 -25.49 22.77
N ASN A 212 -24.37 -25.94 22.10
CA ASN A 212 -25.19 -27.07 22.50
C ASN A 212 -25.00 -28.26 21.55
N PRO A 213 -25.11 -29.51 22.04
CA PRO A 213 -24.87 -30.71 21.23
C PRO A 213 -25.90 -30.95 20.11
N TRP A 214 -27.02 -30.24 20.10
CA TRP A 214 -28.06 -30.31 19.05
C TRP A 214 -27.96 -29.18 18.02
N GLU A 215 -27.05 -28.23 18.18
CA GLU A 215 -26.83 -27.16 17.20
C GLU A 215 -25.84 -27.63 16.13
N SER A 216 -26.21 -27.53 14.85
CA SER A 216 -25.30 -27.71 13.72
C SER A 216 -24.84 -26.38 13.16
N CYS A 217 -23.57 -26.32 12.72
CA CYS A 217 -22.92 -25.09 12.26
C CYS A 217 -23.54 -24.49 10.98
N MET A 218 -24.49 -25.19 10.34
CA MET A 218 -25.41 -24.66 9.33
C MET A 218 -26.76 -25.38 9.46
N ASP A 219 -27.43 -25.23 10.60
CA ASP A 219 -28.81 -25.67 10.72
C ASP A 219 -29.72 -24.88 9.75
N ALA A 220 -30.61 -25.60 9.08
CA ALA A 220 -31.67 -25.00 8.30
C ALA A 220 -32.55 -24.16 9.25
N GLU A 221 -32.82 -22.90 8.88
CA GLU A 221 -33.81 -22.11 9.62
C GLU A 221 -35.14 -22.87 9.64
N PRO A 222 -35.79 -23.04 10.80
CA PRO A 222 -37.05 -23.75 10.86
C PRO A 222 -38.08 -22.99 10.03
N GLU A 223 -38.64 -23.68 9.03
CA GLU A 223 -39.77 -23.22 8.24
C GLU A 223 -40.92 -22.88 9.23
N HIS A 224 -41.30 -21.60 9.30
CA HIS A 224 -42.49 -21.12 10.01
C HIS A 224 -43.35 -20.34 9.02
#